data_AF-A0A3A9AVX4-F1
#
_entry.id   AF-A0A3A9AVX4-F1
#
_cell.length_a   1.000
_cell.length_b   1.000
_cell.length_c   1.000
_cell.angle_alpha   90.00
_cell.angle_beta   90.00
_cell.angle_gamma   90.00
#
_symmetry.space_group_name_H-M   'P 1'
#
loop_
_entity.id
_entity.type
_entity.pdbx_description
1 polymer ?
#
loop_
_entity_poly.entity_id
_entity_poly.type
_entity_poly.pdbx_seq_one_letter_code
_entity_poly.pdbx_strand_id
1 'polypeptide(L)'
;MAEVLYYLGKPKTAAELQNIAINEYALTWKTKSDINARLVWLRQLGLVEFQDFSLLYFLTDLGREFVSNIEIVKSIKQDVSFDETLNEGEVEVSEWALAFCSNLSGERKSSIGYIVGDMKQFQTTIAEFIQLINGGKSVDQVMEYVKENYAIASSSLRSFFSTLTNMGILKRKTATIYDVTDTARLWSEKGQIVDLICIMHRQFDFMFEMLGILEERSMSNKELAAIAKVSYGFERENIDEIRRRVAIFQAAKLIRNDSIDKYTITSRGRKLLGLIKLDKPVLAEAKEECGIEEENTQDSHFFTELRLAAKDSGNFERLEKDVKVAFEKLGFEAQWLGGAGKTDVLVRAAGNSMTTYSVTIDAKSTLSGNVTDNLVNFDTLEEHRRKHKADFSAVVGGSFQNERLIKRAIEHNVVLIDIDTLETLIRNHLEVPIQVTSYKKLFECPGIANVKYLEEEREKITRYGNLLHAVMDCLVAEREDEVTGGILQERDIYRSLRMNESFSAAPNIDEISAMLQFLVSPLIGCVEKSKEGYLAVGTLDDAAQKFDFYSRMCRSLKCNSDVKRTV
;
A
#
# COMPACT_ATOMS: atom_id res chain seq x y z
N MET A 1 4.58 -6.84 -38.77
CA MET A 1 4.14 -8.01 -39.59
C MET A 1 5.29 -8.52 -40.46
N ALA A 2 6.11 -7.61 -40.99
CA ALA A 2 7.30 -7.89 -41.77
C ALA A 2 8.43 -8.57 -40.95
N GLU A 3 8.51 -8.28 -39.66
CA GLU A 3 9.49 -8.85 -38.72
C GLU A 3 9.30 -10.36 -38.54
N VAL A 4 8.04 -10.84 -38.57
CA VAL A 4 7.74 -12.28 -38.50
C VAL A 4 8.39 -13.02 -39.67
N LEU A 5 8.38 -12.41 -40.86
CA LEU A 5 9.04 -12.97 -42.05
C LEU A 5 10.56 -13.02 -41.88
N TYR A 6 11.16 -11.99 -41.29
CA TYR A 6 12.60 -11.96 -41.00
C TYR A 6 13.05 -13.14 -40.12
N TYR A 7 12.31 -13.45 -39.04
CA TYR A 7 12.65 -14.60 -38.17
C TYR A 7 12.36 -15.97 -38.78
N LEU A 8 11.60 -16.02 -39.89
CA LEU A 8 11.31 -17.23 -40.67
C LEU A 8 12.39 -17.56 -41.71
N GLY A 9 13.52 -16.84 -41.71
CA GLY A 9 14.74 -17.27 -42.43
C GLY A 9 15.24 -18.65 -41.99
N LYS A 10 14.81 -19.11 -40.81
CA LYS A 10 14.83 -20.52 -40.40
C LYS A 10 13.41 -20.98 -40.05
N PRO A 11 13.05 -22.23 -40.30
CA PRO A 11 11.71 -22.74 -39.96
C PRO A 11 11.43 -22.62 -38.46
N LYS A 12 10.24 -22.15 -38.10
CA LYS A 12 9.82 -21.96 -36.69
C LYS A 12 8.35 -22.31 -36.49
N THR A 13 8.02 -22.74 -35.28
CA THR A 13 6.65 -22.89 -34.80
C THR A 13 6.04 -21.55 -34.43
N ALA A 14 4.70 -21.49 -34.38
CA ALA A 14 3.98 -20.30 -33.89
C ALA A 14 4.36 -19.94 -32.43
N ALA A 15 4.72 -20.93 -31.60
CA ALA A 15 5.14 -20.71 -30.23
C ALA A 15 6.51 -20.00 -30.15
N GLU A 16 7.46 -20.41 -30.99
CA GLU A 16 8.78 -19.77 -31.06
C GLU A 16 8.67 -18.34 -31.58
N LEU A 17 7.84 -18.10 -32.59
CA LEU A 17 7.58 -16.75 -33.10
C LEU A 17 6.87 -15.87 -32.07
N GLN A 18 5.96 -16.43 -31.27
CA GLN A 18 5.35 -15.71 -30.15
C GLN A 18 6.39 -15.37 -29.09
N ASN A 19 7.29 -16.30 -28.75
CA ASN A 19 8.37 -16.04 -27.79
C ASN A 19 9.29 -14.93 -28.29
N ILE A 20 9.60 -14.87 -29.59
CA ILE A 20 10.37 -13.75 -30.18
C ILE A 20 9.58 -12.44 -30.08
N ALA A 21 8.29 -12.45 -30.39
CA ALA A 21 7.43 -11.27 -30.25
C ALA A 21 7.36 -10.73 -28.81
N ILE A 22 7.30 -11.63 -27.82
CA ILE A 22 7.27 -11.25 -26.39
C ILE A 22 8.66 -10.83 -25.91
N ASN A 23 9.72 -11.57 -26.25
CA ASN A 23 11.04 -11.36 -25.65
C ASN A 23 11.90 -10.33 -26.38
N GLU A 24 11.76 -10.22 -27.71
CA GLU A 24 12.59 -9.32 -28.53
C GLU A 24 11.85 -8.02 -28.90
N TYR A 25 10.52 -8.01 -28.84
CA TYR A 25 9.68 -6.85 -29.19
C TYR A 25 8.72 -6.43 -28.07
N ALA A 26 8.74 -7.13 -26.92
CA ALA A 26 7.93 -6.83 -25.75
C ALA A 26 6.42 -6.67 -26.01
N LEU A 27 5.90 -7.44 -26.96
CA LEU A 27 4.48 -7.45 -27.26
C LEU A 27 3.71 -8.17 -26.14
N THR A 28 2.62 -7.58 -25.67
CA THR A 28 1.82 -8.06 -24.53
C THR A 28 0.85 -9.20 -24.88
N TRP A 29 1.23 -10.05 -25.82
CA TRP A 29 0.39 -11.12 -26.37
C TRP A 29 0.25 -12.30 -25.41
N LYS A 30 -0.96 -12.47 -24.86
CA LYS A 30 -1.26 -13.52 -23.87
C LYS A 30 -1.53 -14.89 -24.48
N THR A 31 -1.89 -14.94 -25.75
CA THR A 31 -2.22 -16.19 -26.45
C THR A 31 -1.60 -16.21 -27.84
N LYS A 32 -1.57 -17.39 -28.47
CA LYS A 32 -1.11 -17.54 -29.85
C LYS A 32 -2.04 -16.90 -30.89
N SER A 33 -3.21 -16.36 -30.51
CA SER A 33 -4.18 -15.82 -31.47
C SER A 33 -3.58 -14.69 -32.32
N ASP A 34 -2.81 -13.81 -31.69
CA ASP A 34 -2.18 -12.66 -32.33
C ASP A 34 -1.14 -13.06 -33.38
N ILE A 35 -0.28 -14.03 -33.06
CA ILE A 35 0.72 -14.53 -34.02
C ILE A 35 0.07 -15.40 -35.11
N ASN A 36 -0.93 -16.21 -34.74
CA ASN A 36 -1.64 -17.08 -35.67
C ASN A 36 -2.42 -16.26 -36.71
N ALA A 37 -3.12 -15.20 -36.29
CA ALA A 37 -3.80 -14.31 -37.21
C ALA A 37 -2.83 -13.76 -38.26
N ARG A 38 -1.66 -13.27 -37.83
CA ARG A 38 -0.62 -12.74 -38.73
C ARG A 38 -0.07 -13.81 -39.68
N LEU A 39 0.16 -15.03 -39.19
CA LEU A 39 0.61 -16.15 -40.02
C LEU A 39 -0.45 -16.56 -41.07
N VAL A 40 -1.74 -16.45 -40.75
CA VAL A 40 -2.82 -16.65 -41.73
C VAL A 40 -2.75 -15.62 -42.85
N TRP A 41 -2.61 -14.33 -42.54
CA TRP A 41 -2.44 -13.29 -43.55
C TRP A 41 -1.20 -13.53 -44.43
N LEU A 42 -0.06 -13.86 -43.82
CA LEU A 42 1.19 -14.10 -44.54
C LEU A 42 1.11 -15.33 -45.46
N ARG A 43 0.34 -16.36 -45.07
CA ARG A 43 0.03 -17.52 -45.93
C ARG A 43 -0.88 -17.16 -47.10
N GLN A 44 -1.92 -16.37 -46.85
CA GLN A 44 -2.84 -15.91 -47.90
C GLN A 44 -2.14 -15.02 -48.93
N LEU A 45 -1.13 -14.26 -48.51
CA LEU A 45 -0.27 -13.47 -49.37
C LEU A 45 0.82 -14.30 -50.09
N GLY A 46 0.89 -15.62 -49.83
CA GLY A 46 1.88 -16.50 -50.45
C GLY A 46 3.32 -16.30 -49.96
N LEU A 47 3.53 -15.57 -48.87
CA LEU A 47 4.86 -15.25 -48.32
C LEU A 47 5.39 -16.34 -47.38
N VAL A 48 4.47 -17.11 -46.78
CA VAL A 48 4.76 -18.16 -45.80
C VAL A 48 4.01 -19.44 -46.16
N GLU A 49 4.67 -20.57 -45.99
CA GLU A 49 4.08 -21.91 -46.09
C GLU A 49 4.04 -22.57 -44.71
N PHE A 50 3.07 -23.45 -44.48
CA PHE A 50 2.90 -24.18 -43.22
C PHE A 50 2.97 -25.69 -43.47
N GLN A 51 3.80 -26.39 -42.70
CA GLN A 51 3.93 -27.84 -42.76
C GLN A 51 3.19 -28.48 -41.59
N ASP A 52 2.06 -29.14 -41.88
CA ASP A 52 1.13 -29.64 -40.86
C ASP A 52 1.74 -30.67 -39.89
N PHE A 53 2.64 -31.55 -40.37
CA PHE A 53 3.21 -32.63 -39.56
C PHE A 53 4.22 -32.13 -38.50
N SER A 54 5.01 -31.12 -38.84
CA SER A 54 6.06 -30.56 -37.98
C SER A 54 5.61 -29.29 -37.25
N LEU A 55 4.44 -28.74 -37.59
CA LEU A 55 3.91 -27.46 -37.10
C LEU A 55 4.85 -26.28 -37.36
N LEU A 56 5.65 -26.37 -38.43
CA LEU A 56 6.64 -25.36 -38.81
C LEU A 56 6.11 -24.46 -39.92
N TYR A 57 6.47 -23.19 -39.83
CA TYR A 57 6.27 -22.19 -40.86
C TYR A 57 7.60 -21.92 -41.58
N PHE A 58 7.53 -21.68 -42.89
CA PHE A 58 8.69 -21.47 -43.76
C PHE A 58 8.45 -20.28 -44.68
N LEU A 59 9.50 -19.53 -45.02
CA LEU A 59 9.41 -18.57 -46.11
C LEU A 59 9.32 -19.28 -47.46
N THR A 60 8.42 -18.79 -48.31
CA THR A 60 8.42 -19.09 -49.75
C THR A 60 9.52 -18.29 -50.46
N ASP A 61 9.76 -18.55 -51.74
CA ASP A 61 10.68 -17.72 -52.55
C ASP A 61 10.20 -16.27 -52.62
N LEU A 62 8.89 -16.06 -52.76
CA LEU A 62 8.26 -14.73 -52.71
C LEU A 62 8.47 -14.07 -51.33
N GLY A 63 8.35 -14.83 -50.24
CA GLY A 63 8.65 -14.36 -48.90
C GLY A 63 10.10 -13.91 -48.72
N ARG A 64 11.06 -14.65 -49.28
CA ARG A 64 12.50 -14.29 -49.24
C ARG A 64 12.80 -13.02 -50.02
N GLU A 65 12.23 -12.88 -51.22
CA GLU A 65 12.35 -11.67 -52.02
C GLU A 65 11.73 -10.46 -51.32
N PHE A 66 10.54 -10.64 -50.72
CA PHE A 66 9.87 -9.59 -49.98
C PHE A 66 10.70 -9.11 -48.79
N VAL A 67 11.24 -10.03 -47.98
CA VAL A 67 12.11 -9.69 -46.83
C VAL A 67 13.35 -8.90 -47.24
N SER A 68 13.89 -9.15 -48.44
CA SER A 68 15.08 -8.47 -48.94
C SER A 68 14.82 -7.00 -49.33
N ASN A 69 13.55 -6.62 -49.50
CA ASN A 69 13.12 -5.30 -49.99
C ASN A 69 12.41 -4.45 -48.92
N ILE A 70 12.38 -4.89 -47.66
CA ILE A 70 11.72 -4.20 -46.56
C ILE A 70 12.72 -3.79 -45.47
N GLU A 71 12.46 -2.65 -44.85
CA GLU A 71 13.19 -2.25 -43.65
C GLU A 71 12.62 -3.01 -42.44
N ILE A 72 13.48 -3.78 -41.77
CA ILE A 72 13.10 -4.53 -40.56
C ILE A 72 13.33 -3.66 -39.34
N VAL A 73 12.27 -3.43 -38.57
CA VAL A 73 12.38 -2.80 -37.25
C VAL A 73 13.19 -3.74 -36.35
N LYS A 74 14.37 -3.28 -35.92
CA LYS A 74 15.25 -4.04 -35.03
C LYS A 74 14.56 -4.25 -33.67
N SER A 75 14.87 -5.39 -33.04
CA SER A 75 14.44 -5.72 -31.67
C SER A 75 14.60 -4.51 -30.75
N ILE A 76 13.57 -4.25 -29.94
CA ILE A 76 13.62 -3.32 -28.82
C ILE A 76 14.44 -4.03 -27.74
N LYS A 77 15.74 -4.20 -27.95
CA LYS A 77 16.65 -4.37 -26.81
C LYS A 77 16.57 -3.06 -26.04
N GLN A 78 15.70 -3.07 -25.03
CA GLN A 78 15.49 -2.10 -23.97
C GLN A 78 15.94 -0.68 -24.34
N ASP A 79 14.99 0.22 -24.61
CA ASP A 79 15.19 1.62 -24.25
C ASP A 79 15.24 1.69 -22.71
N VAL A 80 16.33 1.21 -22.12
CA VAL A 80 16.85 1.82 -20.90
C VAL A 80 17.12 3.25 -21.35
N SER A 81 16.23 4.16 -20.99
CA SER A 81 16.43 5.58 -21.29
C SER A 81 17.79 5.94 -20.72
N PHE A 82 18.75 6.27 -21.60
CA PHE A 82 20.05 6.75 -21.15
C PHE A 82 19.84 7.94 -20.20
N ASP A 83 20.63 7.99 -19.14
CA ASP A 83 20.52 9.08 -18.19
C ASP A 83 21.29 10.30 -18.67
N GLU A 84 20.56 11.19 -19.32
CA GLU A 84 21.07 12.44 -19.84
C GLU A 84 21.65 13.36 -18.76
N THR A 85 21.33 13.10 -17.48
CA THR A 85 21.72 13.97 -16.34
C THR A 85 23.00 13.52 -15.64
N LEU A 86 23.67 12.45 -16.12
CA LEU A 86 24.89 11.92 -15.50
C LEU A 86 26.01 12.96 -15.36
N ASN A 87 26.16 13.84 -16.35
CA ASN A 87 27.24 14.82 -16.43
C ASN A 87 26.89 16.17 -15.78
N GLU A 88 25.67 16.33 -15.26
CA GLU A 88 25.28 17.58 -14.59
C GLU A 88 26.05 17.69 -13.28
N GLY A 89 26.63 18.86 -12.97
CA GLY A 89 27.37 19.08 -11.72
C GLY A 89 26.42 19.23 -10.52
N GLU A 90 25.55 20.22 -10.59
CA GLU A 90 24.55 20.56 -9.58
C GLU A 90 23.15 20.57 -10.18
N VAL A 91 22.14 20.39 -9.33
CA VAL A 91 20.73 20.49 -9.76
C VAL A 91 20.35 21.96 -9.81
N GLU A 92 19.79 22.40 -10.93
CA GLU A 92 19.19 23.72 -11.05
C GLU A 92 17.91 23.81 -10.21
N VAL A 93 18.04 24.28 -8.98
CA VAL A 93 16.95 24.54 -8.05
C VAL A 93 17.24 25.82 -7.27
N SER A 94 16.23 26.66 -7.06
CA SER A 94 16.36 27.89 -6.29
C SER A 94 16.39 27.61 -4.78
N GLU A 95 17.22 28.35 -4.04
CA GLU A 95 17.32 28.24 -2.57
C GLU A 95 15.96 28.44 -1.86
N TRP A 96 15.16 29.39 -2.34
CA TRP A 96 13.83 29.63 -1.79
C TRP A 96 12.92 28.41 -1.95
N ALA A 97 13.06 27.65 -3.04
CA ALA A 97 12.22 26.49 -3.33
C ALA A 97 12.57 25.32 -2.40
N LEU A 98 13.87 25.09 -2.16
CA LEU A 98 14.36 24.13 -1.17
C LEU A 98 13.88 24.47 0.24
N ALA A 99 14.02 25.75 0.65
CA ALA A 99 13.53 26.20 1.94
C ALA A 99 12.01 26.06 2.06
N PHE A 100 11.28 26.34 0.97
CA PHE A 100 9.83 26.25 0.92
C PHE A 100 9.33 24.81 1.08
N CYS A 101 9.98 23.83 0.44
CA CYS A 101 9.57 22.43 0.49
C CYS A 101 10.11 21.67 1.72
N SER A 102 11.15 22.18 2.38
CA SER A 102 11.68 21.58 3.62
C SER A 102 10.83 21.88 4.86
N ASN A 103 9.99 22.92 4.81
CA ASN A 103 9.09 23.29 5.90
C ASN A 103 7.66 22.83 5.58
N LEU A 104 7.42 21.54 5.77
CA LEU A 104 6.12 20.91 5.56
C LEU A 104 5.21 21.25 6.75
N SER A 105 4.09 21.92 6.46
CA SER A 105 3.16 22.41 7.47
C SER A 105 1.74 22.29 6.93
N GLY A 106 0.89 21.49 7.59
CA GLY A 106 -0.51 21.29 7.22
C GLY A 106 -0.77 19.99 6.45
N GLU A 107 -2.05 19.69 6.25
CA GLU A 107 -2.53 18.48 5.57
C GLU A 107 -2.26 18.56 4.06
N ARG A 108 -1.59 17.53 3.54
CA ARG A 108 -1.28 17.37 2.11
C ARG A 108 -2.36 16.54 1.43
N LYS A 109 -2.47 16.67 0.10
CA LYS A 109 -3.51 16.01 -0.71
C LYS A 109 -2.93 14.84 -1.49
N SER A 110 -3.62 13.70 -1.47
CA SER A 110 -3.26 12.54 -2.29
C SER A 110 -3.50 12.76 -3.80
N SER A 111 -4.55 13.50 -4.18
CA SER A 111 -4.90 13.76 -5.59
C SER A 111 -4.37 15.10 -6.09
N ILE A 112 -3.63 15.07 -7.21
CA ILE A 112 -3.17 16.29 -7.91
C ILE A 112 -4.35 17.00 -8.59
N GLY A 113 -5.37 16.25 -9.02
CA GLY A 113 -6.48 16.78 -9.80
C GLY A 113 -6.19 16.84 -11.30
N TYR A 114 -7.02 17.60 -12.01
CA TYR A 114 -7.00 17.67 -13.48
C TYR A 114 -6.04 18.75 -13.97
N ILE A 115 -5.13 18.38 -14.86
CA ILE A 115 -4.23 19.28 -15.58
C ILE A 115 -4.70 19.37 -17.03
N VAL A 116 -4.80 20.60 -17.55
CA VAL A 116 -5.16 20.88 -18.94
C VAL A 116 -3.97 20.56 -19.86
N GLY A 117 -4.25 19.99 -21.03
CA GLY A 117 -3.25 19.78 -22.08
C GLY A 117 -2.40 18.52 -21.89
N ASP A 118 -1.28 18.46 -22.61
CA ASP A 118 -0.30 17.37 -22.49
C ASP A 118 0.53 17.55 -21.21
N MET A 119 0.63 16.50 -20.40
CA MET A 119 1.44 16.48 -19.18
C MET A 119 2.93 16.79 -19.46
N LYS A 120 3.43 16.53 -20.67
CA LYS A 120 4.79 16.92 -21.06
C LYS A 120 5.00 18.43 -21.13
N GLN A 121 3.92 19.19 -21.35
CA GLN A 121 3.93 20.66 -21.45
C GLN A 121 3.39 21.33 -20.18
N PHE A 122 3.16 20.56 -19.11
CA PHE A 122 2.57 21.01 -17.86
C PHE A 122 3.20 22.31 -17.31
N GLN A 123 4.53 22.41 -17.32
CA GLN A 123 5.27 23.58 -16.85
C GLN A 123 4.90 24.84 -17.66
N THR A 124 4.91 24.74 -18.98
CA THR A 124 4.55 25.84 -19.90
C THR A 124 3.10 26.24 -19.72
N THR A 125 2.19 25.26 -19.63
CA THR A 125 0.76 25.52 -19.39
C THR A 125 0.56 26.31 -18.10
N ILE A 126 1.20 25.92 -16.99
CA ILE A 126 1.10 26.67 -15.74
C ILE A 126 1.65 28.10 -15.87
N ALA A 127 2.79 28.27 -16.53
CA ALA A 127 3.39 29.59 -16.74
C ALA A 127 2.46 30.53 -17.53
N GLU A 128 1.84 30.04 -18.62
CA GLU A 128 0.88 30.81 -19.42
C GLU A 128 -0.34 31.24 -18.61
N PHE A 129 -0.88 30.34 -17.77
CA PHE A 129 -2.01 30.66 -16.90
C PHE A 129 -1.66 31.69 -15.82
N ILE A 130 -0.47 31.59 -15.22
CA ILE A 130 0.02 32.60 -14.28
C ILE A 130 0.13 33.97 -14.96
N GLN A 131 0.68 34.03 -16.18
CA GLN A 131 0.77 35.28 -16.94
C GLN A 131 -0.60 35.87 -17.27
N LEU A 132 -1.55 35.04 -17.73
CA LEU A 132 -2.91 35.49 -18.04
C LEU A 132 -3.64 36.08 -16.82
N ILE A 133 -3.47 35.48 -15.64
CA ILE A 133 -4.13 35.92 -14.41
C ILE A 133 -3.42 37.13 -13.79
N ASN A 134 -2.09 37.17 -13.79
CA ASN A 134 -1.32 38.35 -13.35
C ASN A 134 -1.65 39.60 -14.18
N GLY A 135 -2.10 39.44 -15.43
CA GLY A 135 -2.65 40.52 -16.26
C GLY A 135 -3.96 41.14 -15.75
N GLY A 136 -4.47 40.73 -14.58
CA GLY A 136 -5.68 41.29 -13.95
C GLY A 136 -6.99 40.78 -14.53
N LYS A 137 -6.97 39.73 -15.34
CA LYS A 137 -8.16 39.15 -15.98
C LYS A 137 -9.02 38.41 -14.96
N SER A 138 -10.35 38.56 -15.06
CA SER A 138 -11.30 37.74 -14.29
C SER A 138 -11.32 36.30 -14.80
N VAL A 139 -11.85 35.36 -13.99
CA VAL A 139 -11.97 33.95 -14.41
C VAL A 139 -12.79 33.82 -15.68
N ASP A 140 -13.87 34.59 -15.82
CA ASP A 140 -14.71 34.57 -17.02
C ASP A 140 -13.95 35.02 -18.27
N GLN A 141 -13.12 36.05 -18.14
CA GLN A 141 -12.25 36.52 -19.23
C GLN A 141 -11.17 35.51 -19.60
N VAL A 142 -10.60 34.81 -18.61
CA VAL A 142 -9.66 33.70 -18.88
C VAL A 142 -10.38 32.53 -19.54
N MET A 143 -11.60 32.19 -19.09
CA MET A 143 -12.39 31.11 -19.68
C MET A 143 -12.77 31.40 -21.13
N GLU A 144 -13.16 32.63 -21.45
CA GLU A 144 -13.49 33.04 -22.81
C GLU A 144 -12.26 32.99 -23.71
N TYR A 145 -11.14 33.57 -23.27
CA TYR A 145 -9.87 33.53 -24.00
C TYR A 145 -9.41 32.10 -24.29
N VAL A 146 -9.46 31.21 -23.30
CA VAL A 146 -8.99 29.83 -23.45
C VAL A 146 -9.94 29.01 -24.34
N LYS A 147 -11.24 29.26 -24.25
CA LYS A 147 -12.23 28.62 -25.12
C LYS A 147 -12.04 29.02 -26.59
N GLU A 148 -11.79 30.30 -26.85
CA GLU A 148 -11.60 30.83 -28.21
C GLU A 148 -10.29 30.37 -28.85
N ASN A 149 -9.18 30.36 -28.09
CA ASN A 149 -7.85 30.09 -28.64
C ASN A 149 -7.45 28.60 -28.61
N TYR A 150 -8.00 27.82 -27.67
CA TYR A 150 -7.56 26.44 -27.42
C TYR A 150 -8.70 25.41 -27.42
N ALA A 151 -9.95 25.83 -27.64
CA ALA A 151 -11.13 24.96 -27.69
C ALA A 151 -11.34 24.08 -26.44
N ILE A 152 -10.87 24.53 -25.27
CA ILE A 152 -11.01 23.80 -24.01
C ILE A 152 -12.39 24.09 -23.39
N ALA A 153 -13.06 23.04 -22.89
CA ALA A 153 -14.35 23.16 -22.23
C ALA A 153 -14.25 23.93 -20.91
N SER A 154 -15.26 24.77 -20.62
CA SER A 154 -15.31 25.56 -19.38
C SER A 154 -15.33 24.69 -18.11
N SER A 155 -15.89 23.49 -18.17
CA SER A 155 -15.87 22.52 -17.06
C SER A 155 -14.45 22.05 -16.76
N SER A 156 -13.67 21.65 -17.77
CA SER A 156 -12.27 21.25 -17.64
C SER A 156 -11.42 22.38 -17.05
N LEU A 157 -11.69 23.62 -17.47
CA LEU A 157 -10.97 24.77 -16.96
C LEU A 157 -11.29 25.05 -15.48
N ARG A 158 -12.55 24.91 -15.06
CA ARG A 158 -12.90 25.02 -13.62
C ARG A 158 -12.19 23.96 -12.77
N SER A 159 -12.11 22.72 -13.26
CA SER A 159 -11.34 21.66 -12.59
C SER A 159 -9.85 21.98 -12.51
N PHE A 160 -9.30 22.63 -13.54
CA PHE A 160 -7.90 23.07 -13.52
C PHE A 160 -7.67 24.24 -12.56
N PHE A 161 -8.57 25.23 -12.49
CA PHE A 161 -8.49 26.30 -11.49
C PHE A 161 -8.52 25.76 -10.05
N SER A 162 -9.37 24.76 -9.80
CA SER A 162 -9.36 24.05 -8.51
C SER A 162 -8.01 23.37 -8.25
N THR A 163 -7.42 22.74 -9.27
CA THR A 163 -6.09 22.11 -9.20
C THR A 163 -4.99 23.13 -8.90
N LEU A 164 -4.96 24.28 -9.60
CA LEU A 164 -3.99 25.35 -9.35
C LEU A 164 -4.15 26.00 -7.97
N THR A 165 -5.38 26.07 -7.47
CA THR A 165 -5.66 26.54 -6.10
C THR A 165 -5.11 25.54 -5.08
N ASN A 166 -5.35 24.25 -5.28
CA ASN A 166 -4.81 23.18 -4.42
C ASN A 166 -3.29 23.09 -4.46
N MET A 167 -2.68 23.39 -5.62
CA MET A 167 -1.23 23.47 -5.77
C MET A 167 -0.62 24.71 -5.11
N GLY A 168 -1.43 25.63 -4.57
CA GLY A 168 -0.95 26.87 -3.98
C GLY A 168 -0.45 27.90 -5.00
N ILE A 169 -0.78 27.73 -6.28
CA ILE A 169 -0.46 28.69 -7.36
C ILE A 169 -1.46 29.84 -7.36
N LEU A 170 -2.73 29.54 -7.15
CA LEU A 170 -3.80 30.53 -7.10
C LEU A 170 -4.36 30.67 -5.70
N LYS A 171 -4.76 31.89 -5.34
CA LYS A 171 -5.57 32.20 -4.16
C LYS A 171 -6.89 32.82 -4.58
N ARG A 172 -7.98 32.35 -4.00
CA ARG A 172 -9.32 32.89 -4.26
C ARG A 172 -9.52 34.18 -3.45
N LYS A 173 -9.76 35.31 -4.12
CA LYS A 173 -10.06 36.61 -3.49
C LYS A 173 -11.57 36.82 -3.27
N THR A 174 -12.39 36.40 -4.25
CA THR A 174 -13.86 36.45 -4.17
C THR A 174 -14.46 35.21 -4.83
N ALA A 175 -15.79 35.14 -4.95
CA ALA A 175 -16.44 34.01 -5.62
C ALA A 175 -15.95 33.80 -7.07
N THR A 176 -15.54 34.86 -7.78
CA THR A 176 -15.21 34.86 -9.22
C THR A 176 -13.82 35.42 -9.54
N ILE A 177 -13.06 35.87 -8.55
CA ILE A 177 -11.73 36.47 -8.73
C ILE A 177 -10.68 35.62 -8.04
N TYR A 178 -9.65 35.26 -8.80
CA TYR A 178 -8.45 34.59 -8.32
C TYR A 178 -7.26 35.54 -8.52
N ASP A 179 -6.26 35.36 -7.69
CA ASP A 179 -4.98 36.04 -7.80
C ASP A 179 -3.86 35.00 -7.73
N VAL A 180 -2.71 35.30 -8.31
CA VAL A 180 -1.52 34.45 -8.22
C VAL A 180 -0.90 34.62 -6.84
N THR A 181 -0.43 33.54 -6.23
CA THR A 181 0.29 33.60 -4.95
C THR A 181 1.68 34.19 -5.12
N ASP A 182 2.27 34.73 -4.05
CA ASP A 182 3.59 35.34 -4.12
C ASP A 182 4.68 34.30 -4.48
N THR A 183 4.52 33.06 -4.01
CA THR A 183 5.37 31.92 -4.39
C THR A 183 5.29 31.62 -5.88
N ALA A 184 4.09 31.63 -6.48
CA ALA A 184 3.94 31.39 -7.91
C ALA A 184 4.46 32.56 -8.77
N ARG A 185 4.40 33.80 -8.27
CA ARG A 185 5.06 34.95 -8.93
C ARG A 185 6.57 34.80 -8.92
N LEU A 186 7.15 34.44 -7.76
CA LEU A 186 8.59 34.19 -7.62
C LEU A 186 9.05 33.05 -8.53
N TRP A 187 8.28 31.97 -8.61
CA TRP A 187 8.55 30.88 -9.56
C TRP A 187 8.53 31.36 -11.01
N SER A 188 7.57 32.20 -11.39
CA SER A 188 7.40 32.70 -12.76
C SER A 188 8.59 33.51 -13.29
N GLU A 189 9.49 33.99 -12.43
CA GLU A 189 10.68 34.75 -12.84
C GLU A 189 11.73 33.86 -13.52
N LYS A 190 12.00 32.68 -12.95
CA LYS A 190 12.98 31.71 -13.49
C LYS A 190 12.32 30.57 -14.26
N GLY A 191 11.08 30.24 -13.88
CA GLY A 191 10.29 29.19 -14.49
C GLY A 191 10.92 27.79 -14.40
N GLN A 192 11.78 27.50 -13.42
CA GLN A 192 12.45 26.19 -13.32
C GLN A 192 11.46 25.07 -12.92
N ILE A 193 11.51 23.92 -13.58
CA ILE A 193 10.57 22.82 -13.33
C ILE A 193 10.76 22.20 -11.94
N VAL A 194 12.00 22.13 -11.43
CA VAL A 194 12.29 21.59 -10.10
C VAL A 194 11.68 22.48 -9.01
N ASP A 195 11.77 23.82 -9.15
CA ASP A 195 11.13 24.77 -8.25
C ASP A 195 9.61 24.58 -8.19
N LEU A 196 8.97 24.29 -9.33
CA LEU A 196 7.53 23.98 -9.39
C LEU A 196 7.20 22.69 -8.65
N ILE A 197 8.03 21.66 -8.81
CA ILE A 197 7.85 20.38 -8.10
C ILE A 197 8.03 20.58 -6.58
N CYS A 198 8.93 21.46 -6.13
CA CYS A 198 9.05 21.82 -4.71
C CYS A 198 7.75 22.44 -4.17
N ILE A 199 7.08 23.30 -4.95
CA ILE A 199 5.75 23.82 -4.59
C ILE A 199 4.75 22.67 -4.48
N MET A 200 4.74 21.75 -5.46
CA MET A 200 3.83 20.60 -5.46
C MET A 200 4.06 19.66 -4.29
N HIS A 201 5.31 19.36 -3.93
CA HIS A 201 5.64 18.48 -2.82
C HIS A 201 5.06 18.97 -1.50
N ARG A 202 5.04 20.29 -1.28
CA ARG A 202 4.43 20.88 -0.09
C ARG A 202 2.91 20.69 -0.01
N GLN A 203 2.24 20.56 -1.15
CA GLN A 203 0.77 20.50 -1.21
C GLN A 203 0.23 19.09 -1.42
N PHE A 204 1.02 18.20 -2.03
CA PHE A 204 0.58 16.87 -2.43
C PHE A 204 1.45 15.78 -1.84
N ASP A 205 0.82 14.72 -1.33
CA ASP A 205 1.50 13.53 -0.82
C ASP A 205 2.24 12.78 -1.92
N PHE A 206 3.24 11.99 -1.51
CA PHE A 206 3.91 11.04 -2.38
C PHE A 206 4.54 11.67 -3.64
N MET A 207 5.21 12.82 -3.46
CA MET A 207 5.99 13.49 -4.49
C MET A 207 7.46 13.07 -4.37
N PHE A 208 8.27 13.73 -3.56
CA PHE A 208 9.68 13.34 -3.39
C PHE A 208 9.86 12.02 -2.65
N GLU A 209 8.86 11.59 -1.87
CA GLU A 209 8.81 10.24 -1.28
C GLU A 209 8.82 9.15 -2.36
N MET A 210 8.13 9.40 -3.48
CA MET A 210 8.14 8.49 -4.63
C MET A 210 9.54 8.42 -5.27
N LEU A 211 10.31 9.51 -5.27
CA LEU A 211 11.70 9.48 -5.72
C LEU A 211 12.58 8.65 -4.78
N GLY A 212 12.40 8.79 -3.46
CA GLY A 212 13.14 7.99 -2.47
C GLY A 212 12.96 6.48 -2.69
N ILE A 213 11.73 6.03 -2.94
CA ILE A 213 11.46 4.62 -3.27
C ILE A 213 12.15 4.19 -4.57
N LEU A 214 12.13 5.06 -5.59
CA LEU A 214 12.75 4.79 -6.89
C LEU A 214 14.28 4.84 -6.86
N GLU A 215 14.87 5.42 -5.82
CA GLU A 215 16.32 5.36 -5.58
C GLU A 215 16.76 3.97 -5.13
N GLU A 216 15.98 3.33 -4.27
CA GLU A 216 16.29 2.00 -3.76
C GLU A 216 16.07 0.90 -4.81
N ARG A 217 14.97 0.98 -5.57
CA ARG A 217 14.59 -0.05 -6.54
C ARG A 217 13.71 0.47 -7.67
N SER A 218 13.80 -0.17 -8.84
CA SER A 218 12.94 0.14 -9.98
C SER A 218 11.51 -0.38 -9.78
N MET A 219 10.52 0.49 -9.98
CA MET A 219 9.12 0.21 -9.66
C MET A 219 8.18 0.56 -10.81
N SER A 220 7.10 -0.22 -10.93
CA SER A 220 6.00 0.02 -11.87
C SER A 220 4.93 0.95 -11.29
N ASN A 221 4.06 1.47 -12.15
CA ASN A 221 2.90 2.27 -11.70
C ASN A 221 2.00 1.52 -10.71
N LYS A 222 1.90 0.19 -10.83
CA LYS A 222 1.08 -0.63 -9.92
C LYS A 222 1.73 -0.78 -8.55
N GLU A 223 3.03 -1.07 -8.52
CA GLU A 223 3.80 -1.18 -7.28
C GLU A 223 3.81 0.16 -6.53
N LEU A 224 4.03 1.27 -7.22
CA LEU A 224 3.97 2.61 -6.65
C LEU A 224 2.57 2.97 -6.12
N ALA A 225 1.49 2.59 -6.81
CA ALA A 225 0.13 2.84 -6.35
C ALA A 225 -0.22 2.04 -5.08
N ALA A 226 0.28 0.79 -4.98
CA ALA A 226 0.14 -0.02 -3.78
C ALA A 226 0.89 0.60 -2.59
N ILE A 227 2.14 1.05 -2.78
CA ILE A 227 2.92 1.69 -1.72
C ILE A 227 2.26 3.01 -1.27
N ALA A 228 1.79 3.83 -2.21
CA ALA A 228 1.11 5.08 -1.86
C ALA A 228 -0.09 4.85 -0.93
N LYS A 229 -0.86 3.79 -1.19
CA LYS A 229 -1.99 3.38 -0.34
C LYS A 229 -1.56 2.82 1.01
N VAL A 230 -0.53 1.98 1.03
CA VAL A 230 -0.10 1.29 2.24
C VAL A 230 0.60 2.25 3.21
N SER A 231 1.39 3.19 2.69
CA SER A 231 2.41 3.90 3.49
C SER A 231 2.29 5.43 3.46
N TYR A 232 1.55 6.02 2.52
CA TYR A 232 1.53 7.49 2.28
C TYR A 232 0.11 8.09 2.19
N GLY A 233 -0.84 7.52 2.93
CA GLY A 233 -2.14 8.17 3.18
C GLY A 233 -3.14 8.16 2.02
N PHE A 234 -2.89 7.42 0.92
CA PHE A 234 -3.89 7.31 -0.14
C PHE A 234 -5.06 6.42 0.32
N GLU A 235 -6.29 6.93 0.20
CA GLU A 235 -7.51 6.17 0.55
C GLU A 235 -7.67 4.89 -0.28
N ARG A 236 -7.17 4.89 -1.53
CA ARG A 236 -7.22 3.77 -2.45
C ARG A 236 -6.04 3.77 -3.41
N GLU A 237 -5.72 2.59 -3.95
CA GLU A 237 -4.76 2.48 -5.05
C GLU A 237 -5.26 3.26 -6.28
N ASN A 238 -4.48 4.26 -6.70
CA ASN A 238 -4.85 5.13 -7.81
C ASN A 238 -3.71 5.26 -8.83
N ILE A 239 -3.74 4.37 -9.83
CA ILE A 239 -2.72 4.30 -10.88
C ILE A 239 -2.63 5.61 -11.68
N ASP A 240 -3.75 6.30 -11.89
CA ASP A 240 -3.75 7.54 -12.69
C ASP A 240 -3.08 8.70 -11.96
N GLU A 241 -3.18 8.77 -10.63
CA GLU A 241 -2.44 9.73 -9.81
C GLU A 241 -0.93 9.46 -9.81
N ILE A 242 -0.52 8.20 -9.84
CA ILE A 242 0.88 7.81 -10.00
C ILE A 242 1.38 8.18 -11.40
N ARG A 243 0.62 7.88 -12.45
CA ARG A 243 1.00 8.23 -13.83
C ARG A 243 1.22 9.73 -14.01
N ARG A 244 0.41 10.58 -13.37
CA ARG A 244 0.62 12.04 -13.41
C ARG A 244 1.95 12.44 -12.76
N ARG A 245 2.28 11.89 -11.60
CA ARG A 245 3.56 12.12 -10.91
C ARG A 245 4.75 11.65 -11.73
N VAL A 246 4.65 10.45 -12.31
CA VAL A 246 5.64 9.88 -13.22
C VAL A 246 5.86 10.81 -14.42
N ALA A 247 4.78 11.28 -15.06
CA ALA A 247 4.90 12.18 -16.21
C ALA A 247 5.58 13.51 -15.84
N ILE A 248 5.25 14.09 -14.68
CA ILE A 248 5.89 15.32 -14.18
C ILE A 248 7.39 15.08 -13.91
N PHE A 249 7.75 13.97 -13.28
CA PHE A 249 9.15 13.65 -12.98
C PHE A 249 9.96 13.30 -14.22
N GLN A 250 9.36 12.65 -15.21
CA GLN A 250 9.99 12.42 -16.51
C GLN A 250 10.22 13.74 -17.25
N ALA A 251 9.24 14.66 -17.24
CA ALA A 251 9.40 16.00 -17.82
C ALA A 251 10.54 16.79 -17.14
N ALA A 252 10.72 16.62 -15.83
CA ALA A 252 11.81 17.21 -15.06
C ALA A 252 13.15 16.45 -15.14
N LYS A 253 13.19 15.31 -15.84
CA LYS A 253 14.33 14.39 -15.92
C LYS A 253 14.82 13.90 -14.54
N LEU A 254 13.91 13.75 -13.58
CA LEU A 254 14.21 13.22 -12.24
C LEU A 254 14.12 11.68 -12.19
N ILE A 255 13.34 11.09 -13.11
CA ILE A 255 13.21 9.65 -13.27
C ILE A 255 13.32 9.27 -14.75
N ARG A 256 13.61 8.00 -15.01
CA ARG A 256 13.71 7.43 -16.36
C ARG A 256 13.08 6.03 -16.40
N ASN A 257 12.78 5.54 -17.61
CA ASN A 257 12.35 4.15 -17.78
C ASN A 257 13.56 3.22 -17.58
N ASP A 258 13.40 2.23 -16.71
CA ASP A 258 14.35 1.13 -16.50
C ASP A 258 13.95 -0.08 -17.36
N SER A 259 12.64 -0.32 -17.45
CA SER A 259 11.99 -1.23 -18.39
C SER A 259 10.76 -0.55 -19.01
N ILE A 260 9.99 -1.31 -19.80
CA ILE A 260 8.76 -0.80 -20.43
C ILE A 260 7.70 -0.36 -19.41
N ASP A 261 7.69 -0.99 -18.24
CA ASP A 261 6.69 -0.78 -17.21
C ASP A 261 7.27 -0.33 -15.87
N LYS A 262 8.61 -0.26 -15.74
CA LYS A 262 9.30 0.17 -14.52
C LYS A 262 10.12 1.44 -14.72
N TYR A 263 10.15 2.24 -13.67
CA TYR A 263 10.89 3.50 -13.59
C TYR A 263 12.02 3.37 -12.57
N THR A 264 13.08 4.15 -12.76
CA THR A 264 14.19 4.30 -11.81
C THR A 264 14.62 5.76 -11.74
N ILE A 265 15.30 6.15 -10.65
CA ILE A 265 15.77 7.52 -10.46
C ILE A 265 16.95 7.88 -11.39
N THR A 266 17.04 9.14 -11.82
CA THR A 266 18.21 9.67 -12.55
C THR A 266 19.30 10.21 -11.61
N SER A 267 20.47 10.54 -12.15
CA SER A 267 21.53 11.27 -11.44
C SER A 267 21.01 12.59 -10.84
N ARG A 268 20.26 13.38 -11.61
CA ARG A 268 19.61 14.61 -11.14
C ARG A 268 18.63 14.35 -10.00
N GLY A 269 17.77 13.32 -10.13
CA GLY A 269 16.82 12.95 -9.09
C GLY A 269 17.52 12.62 -7.77
N ARG A 270 18.61 11.84 -7.83
CA ARG A 270 19.41 11.49 -6.65
C ARG A 270 20.06 12.70 -6.00
N LYS A 271 20.63 13.61 -6.78
CA LYS A 271 21.22 14.85 -6.25
C LYS A 271 20.17 15.73 -5.59
N LEU A 272 18.98 15.83 -6.18
CA LEU A 272 17.87 16.59 -5.59
C LEU A 272 17.42 15.99 -4.26
N LEU A 273 17.30 14.66 -4.18
CA LEU A 273 16.98 13.97 -2.91
C LEU A 273 18.00 14.25 -1.82
N GLY A 274 19.29 14.31 -2.16
CA GLY A 274 20.34 14.67 -1.20
C GLY A 274 20.22 16.09 -0.62
N LEU A 275 19.43 16.97 -1.22
CA LEU A 275 19.19 18.35 -0.77
C LEU A 275 17.92 18.50 0.06
N ILE A 276 17.06 17.47 0.13
CA ILE A 276 15.71 17.56 0.71
C ILE A 276 15.57 16.56 1.84
N LYS A 277 14.95 17.01 2.95
CA LYS A 277 14.53 16.11 4.02
C LYS A 277 13.17 15.52 3.67
N LEU A 278 13.09 14.20 3.53
CA LEU A 278 11.85 13.48 3.26
C LEU A 278 11.07 13.23 4.56
N ASP A 279 9.74 13.32 4.47
CA ASP A 279 8.86 12.80 5.52
C ASP A 279 8.97 11.28 5.61
N LYS A 280 8.93 10.77 6.84
CA LYS A 280 8.81 9.33 7.06
C LYS A 280 7.41 8.88 6.58
N PRO A 281 7.24 7.62 6.13
CA PRO A 281 5.92 7.10 5.79
C PRO A 281 4.96 7.27 6.98
N VAL A 282 3.67 7.52 6.73
CA VAL A 282 2.63 7.76 7.77
C VAL A 282 2.58 6.61 8.80
N LEU A 283 2.91 5.39 8.38
CA LEU A 283 3.03 4.23 9.26
C LEU A 283 4.13 4.36 10.32
N ALA A 284 5.18 5.14 10.05
CA ALA A 284 6.26 5.40 11.00
C ALA A 284 5.88 6.48 12.01
N GLU A 285 5.00 7.43 11.67
CA GLU A 285 4.59 8.52 12.57
C GLU A 285 3.70 8.04 13.73
N ALA A 286 3.01 6.90 13.58
CA ALA A 286 2.11 6.39 14.61
C ALA A 286 2.82 5.75 15.83
N LYS A 287 4.14 5.53 15.81
CA LYS A 287 4.87 4.79 16.86
C LYS A 287 6.34 5.22 17.01
N GLU A 288 6.62 6.50 17.20
CA GLU A 288 7.95 6.92 17.68
C GLU A 288 8.03 6.80 19.20
N GLU A 289 8.28 5.58 19.70
CA GLU A 289 9.03 5.34 20.94
C GLU A 289 9.67 3.92 20.88
N CYS A 290 11.01 3.90 20.92
CA CYS A 290 11.94 2.75 20.96
C CYS A 290 12.00 1.74 19.78
N GLY A 291 13.00 1.89 18.89
CA GLY A 291 13.65 0.76 18.18
C GLY A 291 12.92 0.05 17.03
N ILE A 292 11.78 0.56 16.56
CA ILE A 292 10.82 -0.14 15.67
C ILE A 292 11.07 0.12 14.15
N GLU A 293 12.15 0.78 13.74
CA GLU A 293 12.31 1.21 12.33
C GLU A 293 12.41 0.04 11.32
N GLU A 294 13.05 -1.08 11.69
CA GLU A 294 13.19 -2.27 10.82
C GLU A 294 11.90 -3.12 10.75
N GLU A 295 11.15 -3.27 11.84
CA GLU A 295 9.88 -4.04 11.83
C GLU A 295 8.80 -3.32 11.00
N ASN A 296 8.76 -1.98 11.02
CA ASN A 296 7.77 -1.18 10.28
C ASN A 296 7.96 -1.26 8.75
N THR A 297 9.20 -1.32 8.26
CA THR A 297 9.50 -1.46 6.83
C THR A 297 9.12 -2.86 6.33
N GLN A 298 9.37 -3.89 7.13
CA GLN A 298 8.99 -5.27 6.82
C GLN A 298 7.46 -5.43 6.67
N ASP A 299 6.68 -4.82 7.57
CA ASP A 299 5.21 -4.88 7.54
C ASP A 299 4.63 -4.12 6.35
N SER A 300 5.17 -2.93 6.06
CA SER A 300 4.79 -2.15 4.87
C SER A 300 5.05 -2.91 3.56
N HIS A 301 6.21 -3.57 3.46
CA HIS A 301 6.54 -4.42 2.32
C HIS A 301 5.57 -5.60 2.20
N PHE A 302 5.25 -6.26 3.33
CA PHE A 302 4.30 -7.36 3.37
C PHE A 302 2.90 -6.95 2.88
N PHE A 303 2.36 -5.83 3.33
CA PHE A 303 1.04 -5.37 2.87
C PHE A 303 1.05 -4.98 1.38
N THR A 304 2.13 -4.35 0.92
CA THR A 304 2.30 -4.04 -0.52
C THR A 304 2.30 -5.32 -1.35
N GLU A 305 3.07 -6.32 -0.91
CA GLU A 305 3.17 -7.61 -1.57
C GLU A 305 1.84 -8.35 -1.61
N LEU A 306 1.13 -8.42 -0.48
CA LEU A 306 -0.19 -9.05 -0.35
C LEU A 306 -1.19 -8.48 -1.36
N ARG A 307 -1.19 -7.16 -1.59
CA ARG A 307 -2.03 -6.50 -2.60
C ARG A 307 -1.67 -6.89 -4.03
N LEU A 308 -0.38 -6.91 -4.33
CA LEU A 308 0.12 -7.25 -5.66
C LEU A 308 -0.19 -8.71 -5.97
N ALA A 309 0.03 -9.61 -5.01
CA ALA A 309 -0.31 -11.03 -5.12
C ALA A 309 -1.81 -11.25 -5.34
N ALA A 310 -2.68 -10.49 -4.64
CA ALA A 310 -4.13 -10.55 -4.85
C ALA A 310 -4.56 -10.15 -6.27
N LYS A 311 -3.74 -9.39 -6.99
CA LYS A 311 -3.98 -8.94 -8.37
C LYS A 311 -3.22 -9.74 -9.43
N ASP A 312 -2.45 -10.73 -9.03
CA ASP A 312 -1.62 -11.55 -9.90
C ASP A 312 -2.25 -12.94 -10.14
N SER A 313 -3.26 -12.99 -11.01
CA SER A 313 -3.93 -14.25 -11.34
C SER A 313 -3.03 -15.28 -12.04
N GLY A 314 -1.85 -14.87 -12.52
CA GLY A 314 -0.88 -15.77 -13.15
C GLY A 314 -0.03 -16.54 -12.14
N ASN A 315 0.03 -16.07 -10.88
CA ASN A 315 0.84 -16.63 -9.81
C ASN A 315 0.04 -16.71 -8.50
N PHE A 316 -1.02 -17.51 -8.51
CA PHE A 316 -1.97 -17.63 -7.40
C PHE A 316 -1.31 -18.13 -6.10
N GLU A 317 -0.29 -18.99 -6.18
CA GLU A 317 0.45 -19.51 -5.01
C GLU A 317 1.08 -18.39 -4.16
N ARG A 318 1.40 -17.26 -4.78
CA ARG A 318 1.97 -16.09 -4.10
C ARG A 318 1.01 -15.56 -3.04
N LEU A 319 -0.26 -15.39 -3.42
CA LEU A 319 -1.31 -14.95 -2.50
C LEU A 319 -1.56 -16.00 -1.42
N GLU A 320 -1.58 -17.29 -1.76
CA GLU A 320 -1.78 -18.36 -0.77
C GLU A 320 -0.72 -18.33 0.34
N LYS A 321 0.55 -18.11 -0.02
CA LYS A 321 1.66 -17.99 0.93
C LYS A 321 1.53 -16.72 1.78
N ASP A 322 1.16 -15.60 1.17
CA ASP A 322 0.95 -14.34 1.90
C ASP A 322 -0.22 -14.43 2.88
N VAL A 323 -1.30 -15.12 2.51
CA VAL A 323 -2.44 -15.40 3.40
C VAL A 323 -2.01 -16.25 4.59
N LYS A 324 -1.18 -17.27 4.37
CA LYS A 324 -0.59 -18.05 5.48
C LYS A 324 0.17 -17.15 6.45
N VAL A 325 1.04 -16.27 5.94
CA VAL A 325 1.82 -15.33 6.76
C VAL A 325 0.92 -14.31 7.47
N ALA A 326 -0.14 -13.83 6.81
CA ALA A 326 -1.13 -12.92 7.40
C ALA A 326 -1.77 -13.51 8.66
N PHE A 327 -2.20 -14.77 8.60
CA PHE A 327 -2.80 -15.44 9.76
C PHE A 327 -1.79 -15.77 10.87
N GLU A 328 -0.51 -16.02 10.52
CA GLU A 328 0.55 -16.14 11.53
C GLU A 328 0.80 -14.82 12.27
N LYS A 329 0.73 -13.68 11.56
CA LYS A 329 0.82 -12.34 12.18
C LYS A 329 -0.34 -12.06 13.14
N LEU A 330 -1.51 -12.65 12.91
CA LEU A 330 -2.65 -12.63 13.84
C LEU A 330 -2.52 -13.63 15.00
N GLY A 331 -1.43 -14.39 15.06
CA GLY A 331 -1.12 -15.35 16.13
C GLY A 331 -1.62 -16.77 15.88
N PHE A 332 -2.22 -17.08 14.73
CA PHE A 332 -2.67 -18.42 14.42
C PHE A 332 -1.54 -19.38 14.02
N GLU A 333 -1.77 -20.67 14.20
CA GLU A 333 -0.97 -21.71 13.56
C GLU A 333 -1.49 -21.92 12.13
N ALA A 334 -0.73 -21.51 11.12
CA ALA A 334 -1.15 -21.58 9.72
C ALA A 334 -0.26 -22.53 8.91
N GLN A 335 -0.89 -23.39 8.10
CA GLN A 335 -0.23 -24.33 7.22
C GLN A 335 -0.68 -24.10 5.77
N TRP A 336 0.28 -23.83 4.89
CA TRP A 336 0.04 -23.84 3.44
C TRP A 336 -0.05 -25.28 2.94
N LEU A 337 -1.15 -25.62 2.27
CA LEU A 337 -1.42 -26.97 1.78
C LEU A 337 -1.25 -27.06 0.27
N GLY A 338 -1.69 -26.04 -0.47
CA GLY A 338 -1.45 -25.80 -1.90
C GLY A 338 -1.87 -26.90 -2.89
N GLY A 339 -2.19 -26.50 -4.11
CA GLY A 339 -2.33 -27.39 -5.27
C GLY A 339 -3.76 -27.76 -5.66
N ALA A 340 -3.92 -28.19 -6.92
CA ALA A 340 -5.21 -28.41 -7.55
C ALA A 340 -6.13 -29.34 -6.74
N GLY A 341 -7.32 -28.83 -6.39
CA GLY A 341 -8.35 -29.59 -5.66
C GLY A 341 -8.12 -29.70 -4.14
N LYS A 342 -7.22 -28.90 -3.56
CA LYS A 342 -7.05 -28.76 -2.11
C LYS A 342 -7.40 -27.36 -1.66
N THR A 343 -7.64 -27.19 -0.35
CA THR A 343 -7.68 -25.89 0.30
C THR A 343 -6.28 -25.31 0.30
N ASP A 344 -6.19 -23.99 0.18
CA ASP A 344 -4.90 -23.33 0.03
C ASP A 344 -4.18 -23.23 1.38
N VAL A 345 -4.89 -22.80 2.43
CA VAL A 345 -4.35 -22.61 3.78
C VAL A 345 -5.27 -23.23 4.83
N LEU A 346 -4.71 -23.99 5.76
CA LEU A 346 -5.41 -24.45 6.97
C LEU A 346 -4.90 -23.65 8.16
N VAL A 347 -5.80 -23.04 8.91
CA VAL A 347 -5.47 -22.24 10.09
C VAL A 347 -6.06 -22.86 11.35
N ARG A 348 -5.32 -22.81 12.46
CA ARG A 348 -5.75 -23.30 13.78
C ARG A 348 -5.52 -22.23 14.83
N ALA A 349 -6.53 -21.98 15.65
CA ALA A 349 -6.40 -21.17 16.85
C ALA A 349 -5.83 -22.04 17.97
N ALA A 350 -4.61 -21.72 18.41
CA ALA A 350 -4.00 -22.36 19.57
C ALA A 350 -4.83 -22.04 20.82
N GLY A 351 -5.30 -23.09 21.50
CA GLY A 351 -6.18 -22.99 22.66
C GLY A 351 -6.29 -24.33 23.37
N ASN A 352 -7.06 -24.38 24.47
CA ASN A 352 -7.38 -25.67 25.09
C ASN A 352 -8.42 -26.43 24.23
N SER A 353 -8.66 -27.70 24.54
CA SER A 353 -9.54 -28.57 23.73
C SER A 353 -10.99 -28.06 23.58
N MET A 354 -11.42 -27.09 24.40
CA MET A 354 -12.76 -26.50 24.33
C MET A 354 -12.82 -25.18 23.56
N THR A 355 -11.70 -24.48 23.40
CA THR A 355 -11.65 -23.15 22.77
C THR A 355 -10.90 -23.12 21.45
N THR A 356 -10.13 -24.16 21.13
CA THR A 356 -9.49 -24.31 19.83
C THR A 356 -10.53 -24.48 18.72
N TYR A 357 -10.24 -23.92 17.55
CA TYR A 357 -11.01 -24.09 16.33
C TYR A 357 -10.08 -24.00 15.12
N SER A 358 -10.59 -24.39 13.96
CA SER A 358 -9.83 -24.45 12.72
C SER A 358 -10.63 -23.94 11.53
N VAL A 359 -9.93 -23.35 10.57
CA VAL A 359 -10.51 -22.68 9.40
C VAL A 359 -9.79 -23.14 8.15
N THR A 360 -10.53 -23.62 7.15
CA THR A 360 -10.00 -23.79 5.79
C THR A 360 -10.13 -22.49 5.03
N ILE A 361 -9.04 -22.01 4.44
CA ILE A 361 -8.99 -20.75 3.72
C ILE A 361 -8.58 -20.99 2.27
N ASP A 362 -9.38 -20.46 1.36
CA ASP A 362 -9.14 -20.45 -0.07
C ASP A 362 -8.81 -19.01 -0.52
N ALA A 363 -7.71 -18.83 -1.22
CA ALA A 363 -7.19 -17.54 -1.64
C ALA A 363 -7.44 -17.33 -3.14
N LYS A 364 -8.11 -16.22 -3.48
CA LYS A 364 -8.49 -15.90 -4.87
C LYS A 364 -7.79 -14.64 -5.38
N SER A 365 -6.75 -14.85 -6.18
CA SER A 365 -6.07 -13.79 -6.95
C SER A 365 -6.79 -13.51 -8.27
N THR A 366 -7.07 -12.24 -8.59
CA THR A 366 -7.77 -11.83 -9.82
C THR A 366 -7.16 -10.59 -10.43
N LEU A 367 -7.03 -10.50 -11.77
CA LEU A 367 -6.40 -9.34 -12.42
C LEU A 367 -7.11 -8.00 -12.11
N SER A 368 -8.43 -8.03 -11.96
CA SER A 368 -9.24 -6.86 -11.60
C SER A 368 -9.20 -6.53 -10.11
N GLY A 369 -8.74 -7.47 -9.27
CA GLY A 369 -8.86 -7.41 -7.82
C GLY A 369 -10.27 -7.68 -7.29
N ASN A 370 -11.26 -8.01 -8.14
CA ASN A 370 -12.62 -8.32 -7.72
C ASN A 370 -12.92 -9.80 -7.93
N VAL A 371 -13.35 -10.49 -6.86
CA VAL A 371 -13.73 -11.89 -6.88
C VAL A 371 -15.22 -12.01 -7.19
N THR A 372 -15.54 -12.77 -8.23
CA THR A 372 -16.92 -12.98 -8.69
C THR A 372 -17.44 -14.36 -8.31
N ASP A 373 -18.78 -14.52 -8.30
CA ASP A 373 -19.46 -15.77 -7.93
C ASP A 373 -18.95 -17.01 -8.68
N ASN A 374 -18.62 -16.86 -9.97
CA ASN A 374 -18.15 -17.96 -10.81
C ASN A 374 -16.76 -18.48 -10.42
N LEU A 375 -15.97 -17.70 -9.66
CA LEU A 375 -14.62 -18.08 -9.24
C LEU A 375 -14.62 -18.87 -7.93
N VAL A 376 -15.73 -18.89 -7.19
CA VAL A 376 -15.85 -19.53 -5.88
C VAL A 376 -16.73 -20.77 -6.01
N ASN A 377 -16.13 -21.94 -5.80
CA ASN A 377 -16.86 -23.20 -5.75
C ASN A 377 -17.18 -23.59 -4.31
N PHE A 378 -18.37 -23.24 -3.83
CA PHE A 378 -18.81 -23.51 -2.47
C PHE A 378 -18.91 -25.00 -2.12
N ASP A 379 -19.24 -25.86 -3.09
CA ASP A 379 -19.29 -27.31 -2.86
C ASP A 379 -17.89 -27.86 -2.55
N THR A 380 -16.88 -27.38 -3.28
CA THR A 380 -15.47 -27.71 -3.03
C THR A 380 -14.99 -27.20 -1.67
N LEU A 381 -15.38 -25.99 -1.26
CA LEU A 381 -15.04 -25.46 0.07
C LEU A 381 -15.64 -26.33 1.19
N GLU A 382 -16.88 -26.79 1.02
CA GLU A 382 -17.50 -27.69 1.99
C GLU A 382 -16.79 -29.06 2.05
N GLU A 383 -16.43 -29.63 0.90
CA GLU A 383 -15.64 -30.87 0.83
C GLU A 383 -14.31 -30.72 1.57
N HIS A 384 -13.60 -29.60 1.37
CA HIS A 384 -12.33 -29.34 2.04
C HIS A 384 -12.48 -29.16 3.54
N ARG A 385 -13.50 -28.42 3.99
CA ARG A 385 -13.82 -28.27 5.42
C ARG A 385 -14.02 -29.62 6.09
N ARG A 386 -14.81 -30.51 5.46
CA ARG A 386 -15.05 -31.87 5.96
C ARG A 386 -13.78 -32.72 5.97
N LYS A 387 -13.00 -32.66 4.88
CA LYS A 387 -11.73 -33.41 4.73
C LYS A 387 -10.72 -33.05 5.82
N HIS A 388 -10.61 -31.77 6.16
CA HIS A 388 -9.69 -31.26 7.17
C HIS A 388 -10.28 -31.20 8.58
N LYS A 389 -11.55 -31.62 8.74
CA LYS A 389 -12.33 -31.51 9.99
C LYS A 389 -12.26 -30.09 10.57
N ALA A 390 -12.35 -29.10 9.70
CA ALA A 390 -12.32 -27.71 10.08
C ALA A 390 -13.71 -27.25 10.54
N ASP A 391 -13.73 -26.29 11.47
CA ASP A 391 -14.95 -25.73 12.04
C ASP A 391 -15.57 -24.70 11.09
N PHE A 392 -14.73 -23.93 10.40
CA PHE A 392 -15.16 -22.85 9.51
C PHE A 392 -14.47 -22.89 8.15
N SER A 393 -15.03 -22.14 7.21
CA SER A 393 -14.43 -21.91 5.89
C SER A 393 -14.40 -20.41 5.60
N ALA A 394 -13.31 -19.94 5.01
CA ALA A 394 -13.19 -18.56 4.57
C ALA A 394 -12.58 -18.47 3.16
N VAL A 395 -12.87 -17.38 2.47
CA VAL A 395 -12.24 -17.02 1.20
C VAL A 395 -11.56 -15.67 1.37
N VAL A 396 -10.28 -15.60 1.02
CA VAL A 396 -9.50 -14.36 1.00
C VAL A 396 -9.31 -13.91 -0.44
N GLY A 397 -9.55 -12.65 -0.75
CA GLY A 397 -9.38 -12.13 -2.11
C GLY A 397 -9.27 -10.62 -2.16
N GLY A 398 -9.06 -10.05 -3.35
CA GLY A 398 -8.89 -8.61 -3.51
C GLY A 398 -10.06 -7.78 -2.97
N SER A 399 -11.29 -8.06 -3.43
CA SER A 399 -12.53 -7.39 -3.02
C SER A 399 -13.75 -8.23 -3.39
N PHE A 400 -14.85 -8.06 -2.65
CA PHE A 400 -16.12 -8.77 -2.85
C PHE A 400 -17.27 -7.78 -2.99
N GLN A 401 -17.72 -7.52 -4.23
CA GLN A 401 -18.81 -6.56 -4.50
C GLN A 401 -20.06 -7.21 -5.10
N ASN A 402 -20.00 -8.51 -5.38
CA ASN A 402 -21.09 -9.23 -6.04
C ASN A 402 -22.13 -9.71 -5.01
N GLU A 403 -23.33 -9.14 -5.03
CA GLU A 403 -24.41 -9.49 -4.08
C GLU A 403 -24.77 -10.98 -4.09
N ARG A 404 -24.75 -11.63 -5.26
CA ARG A 404 -25.04 -13.06 -5.38
C ARG A 404 -23.98 -13.90 -4.69
N LEU A 405 -22.70 -13.56 -4.85
CA LEU A 405 -21.59 -14.23 -4.16
C LEU A 405 -21.74 -14.10 -2.64
N ILE A 406 -22.05 -12.89 -2.16
CA ILE A 406 -22.24 -12.61 -0.72
C ILE A 406 -23.39 -13.44 -0.16
N LYS A 407 -24.53 -13.49 -0.88
CA LYS A 407 -25.69 -14.29 -0.46
C LYS A 407 -25.34 -15.78 -0.37
N ARG A 408 -24.63 -16.32 -1.36
CA ARG A 408 -24.20 -17.73 -1.35
C ARG A 408 -23.20 -18.01 -0.25
N ALA A 409 -22.29 -17.09 0.05
CA ALA A 409 -21.37 -17.23 1.18
C ALA A 409 -22.13 -17.36 2.51
N ILE A 410 -23.20 -16.59 2.70
CA ILE A 410 -24.10 -16.74 3.86
C ILE A 410 -24.77 -18.11 3.86
N GLU A 411 -25.38 -18.52 2.74
CA GLU A 411 -26.07 -19.81 2.61
C GLU A 411 -25.15 -21.03 2.89
N HIS A 412 -23.88 -20.95 2.51
CA HIS A 412 -22.89 -22.02 2.69
C HIS A 412 -22.04 -21.89 3.97
N ASN A 413 -22.32 -20.90 4.83
CA ASN A 413 -21.54 -20.61 6.04
C ASN A 413 -20.04 -20.37 5.78
N VAL A 414 -19.76 -19.49 4.81
CA VAL A 414 -18.40 -19.08 4.41
C VAL A 414 -18.20 -17.60 4.70
N VAL A 415 -17.03 -17.26 5.26
CA VAL A 415 -16.63 -15.87 5.51
C VAL A 415 -15.78 -15.34 4.34
N LEU A 416 -16.09 -14.17 3.82
CA LEU A 416 -15.35 -13.49 2.76
C LEU A 416 -14.50 -12.38 3.38
N ILE A 417 -13.18 -12.47 3.25
CA ILE A 417 -12.22 -11.52 3.83
C ILE A 417 -11.48 -10.82 2.69
N ASP A 418 -11.80 -9.57 2.40
CA ASP A 418 -11.04 -8.80 1.42
C ASP A 418 -9.67 -8.34 1.97
N ILE A 419 -8.76 -7.96 1.08
CA ILE A 419 -7.40 -7.53 1.47
C ILE A 419 -7.42 -6.31 2.38
N ASP A 420 -8.35 -5.36 2.19
CA ASP A 420 -8.48 -4.19 3.06
C ASP A 420 -8.89 -4.59 4.49
N THR A 421 -9.83 -5.53 4.61
CA THR A 421 -10.26 -6.10 5.88
C THR A 421 -9.15 -6.89 6.55
N LEU A 422 -8.42 -7.73 5.79
CA LEU A 422 -7.29 -8.50 6.33
C LEU A 422 -6.16 -7.60 6.82
N GLU A 423 -5.81 -6.56 6.05
CA GLU A 423 -4.86 -5.53 6.47
C GLU A 423 -5.31 -4.87 7.78
N THR A 424 -6.59 -4.50 7.87
CA THR A 424 -7.15 -3.85 9.06
C THR A 424 -7.08 -4.78 10.27
N LEU A 425 -7.41 -6.06 10.12
CA LEU A 425 -7.29 -7.06 11.19
C LEU A 425 -5.86 -7.18 11.70
N ILE A 426 -4.87 -7.21 10.81
CA ILE A 426 -3.45 -7.31 11.18
C ILE A 426 -3.00 -6.03 11.88
N ARG A 427 -3.34 -4.85 11.33
CA ARG A 427 -3.00 -3.56 11.95
C ARG A 427 -3.60 -3.42 13.34
N ASN A 428 -4.88 -3.74 13.49
CA ASN A 428 -5.58 -3.71 14.77
C ASN A 428 -4.93 -4.66 15.78
N HIS A 429 -4.40 -5.82 15.34
CA HIS A 429 -3.70 -6.77 16.20
C HIS A 429 -2.29 -6.30 16.59
N LEU A 430 -1.56 -5.67 15.67
CA LEU A 430 -0.24 -5.08 15.94
C LEU A 430 -0.33 -3.86 16.87
N GLU A 431 -1.46 -3.18 16.90
CA GLU A 431 -1.75 -2.08 17.82
C GLU A 431 -2.26 -2.59 19.18
N VAL A 432 -3.31 -3.41 19.17
CA VAL A 432 -3.96 -3.97 20.38
C VAL A 432 -4.15 -5.48 20.18
N PRO A 433 -3.22 -6.32 20.65
CA PRO A 433 -3.24 -7.76 20.38
C PRO A 433 -4.32 -8.45 21.22
N ILE A 434 -5.34 -9.00 20.55
CA ILE A 434 -6.36 -9.84 21.19
C ILE A 434 -5.98 -11.32 21.09
N GLN A 435 -6.57 -12.16 21.94
CA GLN A 435 -6.36 -13.60 21.87
C GLN A 435 -6.91 -14.17 20.55
N VAL A 436 -6.19 -15.15 19.98
CA VAL A 436 -6.56 -15.82 18.71
C VAL A 436 -7.96 -16.47 18.79
N THR A 437 -8.35 -16.92 19.99
CA THR A 437 -9.68 -17.45 20.26
C THR A 437 -10.79 -16.42 20.06
N SER A 438 -10.53 -15.13 20.28
CA SER A 438 -11.50 -14.06 20.09
C SER A 438 -11.89 -13.86 18.62
N TYR A 439 -11.00 -14.18 17.68
CA TYR A 439 -11.28 -14.15 16.25
C TYR A 439 -12.37 -15.15 15.83
N LYS A 440 -12.77 -16.10 16.69
CA LYS A 440 -13.88 -17.01 16.41
C LYS A 440 -15.17 -16.25 16.08
N LYS A 441 -15.43 -15.13 16.76
CA LYS A 441 -16.58 -14.25 16.51
C LYS A 441 -16.66 -13.79 15.04
N LEU A 442 -15.50 -13.63 14.37
CA LEU A 442 -15.43 -13.27 12.95
C LEU A 442 -15.93 -14.40 12.05
N PHE A 443 -15.55 -15.64 12.37
CA PHE A 443 -15.86 -16.82 11.55
C PHE A 443 -17.27 -17.39 11.78
N GLU A 444 -17.88 -17.07 12.93
CA GLU A 444 -19.28 -17.41 13.23
C GLU A 444 -20.28 -16.55 12.45
N CYS A 445 -19.84 -15.46 11.81
CA CYS A 445 -20.67 -14.56 11.00
C CYS A 445 -20.34 -14.71 9.51
N PRO A 446 -21.07 -15.56 8.75
CA PRO A 446 -20.82 -15.76 7.33
C PRO A 446 -21.23 -14.55 6.48
N GLY A 447 -20.68 -14.46 5.26
CA GLY A 447 -20.77 -13.26 4.42
C GLY A 447 -19.49 -12.42 4.49
N ILE A 448 -19.58 -11.11 4.29
CA ILE A 448 -18.40 -10.22 4.36
C ILE A 448 -17.94 -10.08 5.81
N ALA A 449 -16.65 -10.34 6.03
CA ALA A 449 -16.01 -10.19 7.33
C ALA A 449 -16.12 -8.76 7.85
N ASN A 450 -16.47 -8.63 9.14
CA ASN A 450 -16.65 -7.33 9.78
C ASN A 450 -15.77 -7.24 11.02
N VAL A 451 -14.77 -6.36 10.97
CA VAL A 451 -13.79 -6.15 12.05
C VAL A 451 -14.44 -5.69 13.36
N LYS A 452 -15.63 -5.08 13.30
CA LYS A 452 -16.35 -4.57 14.48
C LYS A 452 -16.70 -5.66 15.48
N TYR A 453 -16.82 -6.92 15.05
CA TYR A 453 -17.08 -8.04 15.97
C TYR A 453 -15.94 -8.30 16.96
N LEU A 454 -14.77 -7.72 16.73
CA LEU A 454 -13.60 -7.83 17.59
C LEU A 454 -13.36 -6.58 18.44
N GLU A 455 -14.11 -5.50 18.22
CA GLU A 455 -13.82 -4.21 18.84
C GLU A 455 -14.04 -4.24 20.35
N GLU A 456 -15.08 -4.93 20.82
CA GLU A 456 -15.33 -5.12 22.25
C GLU A 456 -14.13 -5.76 22.98
N GLU A 457 -13.44 -6.72 22.34
CA GLU A 457 -12.26 -7.37 22.93
C GLU A 457 -11.03 -6.47 22.91
N ARG A 458 -10.89 -5.63 21.87
CA ARG A 458 -9.82 -4.63 21.79
C ARG A 458 -10.03 -3.53 22.82
N GLU A 459 -11.24 -2.98 22.92
CA GLU A 459 -11.60 -1.94 23.88
C GLU A 459 -11.32 -2.37 25.32
N LYS A 460 -11.53 -3.65 25.67
CA LYS A 460 -11.15 -4.19 26.99
C LYS A 460 -9.65 -4.05 27.24
N ILE A 461 -8.80 -4.43 26.28
CA ILE A 461 -7.34 -4.34 26.42
C ILE A 461 -6.90 -2.87 26.49
N THR A 462 -7.41 -2.02 25.61
CA THR A 462 -7.13 -0.58 25.63
C THR A 462 -7.54 0.05 26.96
N ARG A 463 -8.72 -0.30 27.48
CA ARG A 463 -9.20 0.16 28.79
C ARG A 463 -8.25 -0.23 29.92
N TYR A 464 -7.74 -1.47 29.92
CA TYR A 464 -6.75 -1.88 30.91
C TYR A 464 -5.41 -1.13 30.77
N GLY A 465 -4.98 -0.82 29.54
CA GLY A 465 -3.82 0.05 29.30
C GLY A 465 -4.00 1.45 29.88
N ASN A 466 -5.16 2.07 29.64
CA ASN A 466 -5.49 3.39 30.21
C ASN A 466 -5.58 3.34 31.75
N LEU A 467 -6.13 2.26 32.30
CA LEU A 467 -6.22 2.05 33.74
C LEU A 467 -4.83 1.89 34.38
N LEU A 468 -3.91 1.18 33.72
CA LEU A 468 -2.53 1.04 34.17
C LEU A 468 -1.87 2.42 34.32
N HIS A 469 -1.99 3.28 33.31
CA HIS A 469 -1.49 4.66 33.37
C HIS A 469 -2.14 5.45 34.50
N ALA A 470 -3.47 5.51 34.53
CA ALA A 470 -4.20 6.35 35.46
C ALA A 470 -4.00 5.94 36.94
N VAL A 471 -3.88 4.64 37.23
CA VAL A 471 -3.60 4.13 38.59
C VAL A 471 -2.17 4.50 39.00
N MET A 472 -1.19 4.35 38.11
CA MET A 472 0.19 4.73 38.41
C MET A 472 0.34 6.24 38.58
N ASP A 473 -0.31 7.05 37.76
CA ASP A 473 -0.30 8.52 37.89
C ASP A 473 -0.85 8.95 39.26
N CYS A 474 -1.94 8.31 39.73
CA CYS A 474 -2.47 8.57 41.06
C CYS A 474 -1.45 8.25 42.16
N LEU A 475 -0.80 7.09 42.09
CA LEU A 475 0.18 6.67 43.10
C LEU A 475 1.46 7.52 43.06
N VAL A 476 1.90 7.93 41.87
CA VAL A 476 3.10 8.76 41.69
C VAL A 476 2.85 10.20 42.14
N ALA A 477 1.68 10.77 41.83
CA ALA A 477 1.32 12.13 42.24
C ALA A 477 1.28 12.30 43.76
N GLU A 478 0.88 11.26 44.48
CA GLU A 478 0.75 11.30 45.95
C GLU A 478 2.06 10.88 46.65
N ARG A 479 3.07 10.43 45.92
CA ARG A 479 4.31 9.83 46.48
C ARG A 479 5.02 10.71 47.50
N GLU A 480 5.02 12.01 47.30
CA GLU A 480 5.69 13.00 48.16
C GLU A 480 4.75 13.68 49.16
N ASP A 481 3.48 13.26 49.25
CA ASP A 481 2.51 13.86 50.16
C ASP A 481 2.87 13.57 51.63
N GLU A 482 3.14 14.63 52.40
CA GLU A 482 3.60 14.53 53.78
C GLU A 482 2.55 13.97 54.75
N VAL A 483 1.26 14.02 54.39
CA VAL A 483 0.14 13.61 55.25
C VAL A 483 -0.14 12.12 55.12
N THR A 484 -0.20 11.63 53.88
CA THR A 484 -0.49 10.24 53.54
C THR A 484 0.77 9.39 53.42
N GLY A 485 1.95 10.01 53.28
CA GLY A 485 3.20 9.31 53.00
C GLY A 485 3.18 8.57 51.65
N GLY A 486 2.32 9.01 50.73
CA GLY A 486 2.08 8.38 49.43
C GLY A 486 1.30 7.07 49.45
N ILE A 487 0.72 6.69 50.59
CA ILE A 487 -0.09 5.48 50.70
C ILE A 487 -1.53 5.76 50.28
N LEU A 488 -2.02 5.05 49.26
CA LEU A 488 -3.41 5.13 48.80
C LEU A 488 -4.15 3.81 48.96
N GLN A 489 -5.44 3.88 49.34
CA GLN A 489 -6.34 2.74 49.27
C GLN A 489 -7.05 2.69 47.91
N GLU A 490 -7.60 1.53 47.56
CA GLU A 490 -8.42 1.34 46.35
C GLU A 490 -9.57 2.36 46.25
N ARG A 491 -10.14 2.76 47.38
CA ARG A 491 -11.21 3.76 47.46
C ARG A 491 -10.73 5.18 47.15
N ASP A 492 -9.49 5.50 47.48
CA ASP A 492 -8.90 6.81 47.21
C ASP A 492 -8.60 6.93 45.72
N ILE A 493 -8.00 5.89 45.14
CA ILE A 493 -7.77 5.77 43.69
C ILE A 493 -9.11 5.85 42.94
N TYR A 494 -10.13 5.11 43.37
CA TYR A 494 -11.47 5.21 42.78
C TYR A 494 -12.03 6.63 42.82
N ARG A 495 -11.86 7.35 43.94
CA ARG A 495 -12.34 8.74 44.08
C ARG A 495 -11.64 9.68 43.10
N SER A 496 -10.35 9.49 42.85
CA SER A 496 -9.58 10.26 41.88
C SER A 496 -9.99 9.93 40.44
N LEU A 497 -10.25 8.67 40.14
CA LEU A 497 -10.54 8.21 38.77
C LEU A 497 -12.01 8.31 38.36
N ARG A 498 -12.97 8.40 39.28
CA ARG A 498 -14.42 8.35 38.96
C ARG A 498 -14.92 9.49 38.06
N MET A 499 -14.18 10.60 37.96
CA MET A 499 -14.49 11.73 37.08
C MET A 499 -13.43 11.92 35.98
N ASN A 500 -12.54 10.96 35.78
CA ASN A 500 -11.51 11.06 34.76
C ASN A 500 -12.13 10.88 33.36
N GLU A 501 -12.04 11.92 32.52
CA GLU A 501 -12.63 11.96 31.18
C GLU A 501 -12.01 10.95 30.20
N SER A 502 -10.86 10.36 30.56
CA SER A 502 -10.19 9.32 29.76
C SER A 502 -10.97 7.99 29.75
N PHE A 503 -12.00 7.83 30.58
CA PHE A 503 -12.84 6.65 30.63
C PHE A 503 -14.28 6.96 30.26
N SER A 504 -14.84 6.20 29.32
CA SER A 504 -16.27 6.26 28.98
C SER A 504 -17.19 5.86 30.13
N ALA A 505 -16.71 4.96 31.00
CA ALA A 505 -17.35 4.58 32.26
C ALA A 505 -16.30 4.50 33.36
N ALA A 506 -16.62 5.07 34.53
CA ALA A 506 -15.72 5.11 35.68
C ALA A 506 -15.17 3.70 36.03
N PRO A 507 -13.85 3.56 36.28
CA PRO A 507 -13.29 2.31 36.75
C PRO A 507 -13.96 1.86 38.05
N ASN A 508 -14.27 0.57 38.17
CA ASN A 508 -14.81 0.02 39.42
C ASN A 508 -13.68 -0.46 40.36
N ILE A 509 -14.04 -0.76 41.62
CA ILE A 509 -13.06 -1.17 42.64
C ILE A 509 -12.39 -2.51 42.28
N ASP A 510 -13.10 -3.43 41.63
CA ASP A 510 -12.53 -4.72 41.24
C ASP A 510 -11.48 -4.56 40.12
N GLU A 511 -11.75 -3.69 39.14
CA GLU A 511 -10.79 -3.32 38.08
C GLU A 511 -9.51 -2.70 38.69
N ILE A 512 -9.69 -1.77 39.64
CA ILE A 512 -8.57 -1.12 40.35
C ILE A 512 -7.79 -2.15 41.17
N SER A 513 -8.48 -3.03 41.90
CA SER A 513 -7.83 -4.06 42.71
C SER A 513 -7.03 -5.04 41.86
N ALA A 514 -7.59 -5.49 40.72
CA ALA A 514 -6.89 -6.33 39.77
C ALA A 514 -5.63 -5.65 39.21
N MET A 515 -5.72 -4.36 38.86
CA MET A 515 -4.58 -3.59 38.36
C MET A 515 -3.48 -3.43 39.43
N LEU A 516 -3.86 -3.14 40.67
CA LEU A 516 -2.91 -3.03 41.78
C LEU A 516 -2.23 -4.38 42.08
N GLN A 517 -2.98 -5.48 42.05
CA GLN A 517 -2.40 -6.83 42.19
C GLN A 517 -1.39 -7.13 41.08
N PHE A 518 -1.68 -6.72 39.84
CA PHE A 518 -0.76 -6.84 38.72
C PHE A 518 0.51 -6.00 38.92
N LEU A 519 0.37 -4.75 39.33
CA LEU A 519 1.50 -3.83 39.59
C LEU A 519 2.38 -4.26 40.77
N VAL A 520 1.78 -4.91 41.78
CA VAL A 520 2.47 -5.49 42.95
C VAL A 520 3.19 -6.80 42.60
N SER A 521 2.76 -7.49 41.56
CA SER A 521 3.35 -8.77 41.13
C SER A 521 4.87 -8.66 41.06
N PRO A 522 5.64 -9.66 41.53
CA PRO A 522 7.10 -9.64 41.43
C PRO A 522 7.60 -9.57 39.98
N LEU A 523 6.76 -9.92 39.01
CA LEU A 523 7.07 -9.78 37.58
C LEU A 523 7.10 -8.31 37.11
N ILE A 524 6.34 -7.43 37.77
CA ILE A 524 6.22 -6.00 37.45
C ILE A 524 6.86 -5.15 38.53
N GLY A 525 6.44 -5.28 39.79
CA GLY A 525 7.11 -4.74 40.98
C GLY A 525 7.22 -3.21 41.03
N CYS A 526 6.25 -2.49 40.47
CA CYS A 526 6.24 -1.02 40.49
C CYS A 526 5.48 -0.46 41.70
N VAL A 527 4.67 -1.30 42.37
CA VAL A 527 3.86 -0.93 43.52
C VAL A 527 4.16 -1.89 44.68
N GLU A 528 4.22 -1.36 45.90
CA GLU A 528 4.31 -2.13 47.12
C GLU A 528 2.97 -2.12 47.85
N LYS A 529 2.55 -3.27 48.39
CA LYS A 529 1.36 -3.40 49.21
C LYS A 529 1.73 -3.43 50.69
N SER A 530 1.27 -2.44 51.45
CA SER A 530 1.38 -2.40 52.90
C SER A 530 0.08 -2.86 53.57
N LYS A 531 0.03 -2.85 54.91
CA LYS A 531 -1.23 -3.08 55.65
C LYS A 531 -2.23 -1.94 55.47
N GLU A 532 -1.75 -0.74 55.13
CA GLU A 532 -2.51 0.51 55.12
C GLU A 532 -2.98 0.90 53.72
N GLY A 533 -2.31 0.41 52.68
CA GLY A 533 -2.67 0.66 51.28
C GLY A 533 -1.56 0.25 50.31
N TYR A 534 -1.47 0.97 49.20
CA TYR A 534 -0.54 0.76 48.11
C TYR A 534 0.34 2.00 47.92
N LEU A 535 1.61 1.78 47.59
CA LEU A 535 2.62 2.83 47.41
C LEU A 535 3.38 2.60 46.10
N ALA A 536 3.62 3.66 45.32
CA ALA A 536 4.53 3.58 44.17
C ALA A 536 6.00 3.48 44.63
N VAL A 537 6.66 2.39 44.22
CA VAL A 537 8.09 2.16 44.45
C VAL A 537 8.93 2.27 43.17
N GLY A 538 8.29 2.18 42.01
CA GLY A 538 8.88 2.40 40.69
C GLY A 538 7.97 3.23 39.77
N THR A 539 8.32 3.30 38.50
CA THR A 539 7.58 4.05 37.47
C THR A 539 7.01 3.12 36.40
N LEU A 540 6.24 3.68 35.46
CA LEU A 540 5.80 2.95 34.27
C LEU A 540 6.96 2.61 33.34
N ASP A 541 8.03 3.41 33.33
CA ASP A 541 9.24 3.10 32.55
C ASP A 541 9.91 1.81 33.05
N ASP A 542 9.92 1.58 34.37
CA ASP A 542 10.42 0.33 34.96
C ASP A 542 9.58 -0.88 34.49
N ALA A 543 8.25 -0.72 34.41
CA ALA A 543 7.36 -1.75 33.89
C ALA A 543 7.60 -2.00 32.41
N ALA A 544 7.76 -0.94 31.60
CA ALA A 544 8.02 -1.01 30.17
C ALA A 544 9.31 -1.78 29.87
N GLN A 545 10.40 -1.51 30.60
CA GLN A 545 11.67 -2.23 30.47
C GLN A 545 11.52 -3.73 30.75
N LYS A 546 10.71 -4.11 31.75
CA LYS A 546 10.41 -5.52 32.06
C LYS A 546 9.58 -6.17 30.96
N PHE A 547 8.56 -5.48 30.43
CA PHE A 547 7.78 -5.99 29.30
C PHE A 547 8.62 -6.21 28.06
N ASP A 548 9.52 -5.30 27.73
CA ASP A 548 10.47 -5.46 26.62
C ASP A 548 11.35 -6.71 26.81
N PHE A 549 11.91 -6.87 28.02
CA PHE A 549 12.71 -8.05 28.35
C PHE A 549 11.90 -9.35 28.17
N TYR A 550 10.69 -9.42 28.72
CA TYR A 550 9.83 -10.62 28.59
C TYR A 550 9.42 -10.88 27.15
N SER A 551 9.12 -9.83 26.37
CA SER A 551 8.81 -9.93 24.95
C SER A 551 9.97 -10.58 24.17
N ARG A 552 11.20 -10.11 24.39
CA ARG A 552 12.41 -10.69 23.76
C ARG A 552 12.60 -12.15 24.14
N MET A 553 12.40 -12.51 25.41
CA MET A 553 12.50 -13.90 25.87
C MET A 553 11.47 -14.80 25.18
N CYS A 554 10.21 -14.36 25.07
CA CYS A 554 9.16 -15.09 24.38
C CYS A 554 9.45 -15.31 22.88
N ARG A 555 10.04 -14.31 22.20
CA ARG A 555 10.40 -14.39 20.78
C ARG A 555 11.61 -15.29 20.53
N SER A 556 12.61 -15.27 21.42
CA SER A 556 13.87 -16.03 21.27
C SER A 556 13.71 -17.55 21.17
N LEU A 557 12.65 -18.10 21.76
CA LEU A 557 12.37 -19.54 21.74
C LEU A 557 11.96 -20.06 20.35
N LYS A 558 11.41 -19.20 19.48
CA LYS A 558 11.02 -19.58 18.11
C LYS A 558 12.22 -19.86 17.19
N CYS A 559 13.38 -19.24 17.42
CA CYS A 559 14.60 -19.50 16.61
C CYS A 559 15.25 -20.87 16.91
N ASN A 560 15.07 -21.43 18.12
CA ASN A 560 15.69 -22.69 18.50
C ASN A 560 14.86 -23.93 18.14
N SER A 561 13.59 -23.76 17.77
CA SER A 561 12.71 -24.88 17.37
C SER A 561 12.94 -25.38 15.93
N ASP A 562 13.53 -24.57 15.05
CA ASP A 562 13.82 -24.98 13.66
C ASP A 562 15.09 -25.83 13.53
N VAL A 563 15.95 -25.87 14.56
CA VAL A 563 17.21 -26.66 14.54
C VAL A 563 17.02 -28.09 15.08
N LYS A 564 15.88 -28.42 15.69
CA LYS A 564 15.66 -29.73 16.36
C LYS A 564 14.64 -30.66 15.69
N ARG A 565 14.33 -30.46 14.40
CA ARG A 565 13.53 -31.42 13.59
C ARG A 565 14.34 -32.04 12.44
N THR A 566 15.54 -32.50 12.75
CA THR A 566 16.29 -33.46 11.93
C THR A 566 17.08 -34.38 12.85
N VAL A 567 16.41 -35.39 13.41
CA VAL A 567 16.97 -36.71 13.72
C VAL A 567 15.88 -37.74 13.46
#